data_AF-A0A1H6U9B6-F1
#
_entry.id   AF-A0A1H6U9B6-F1
#
_cell.length_a   1.000
_cell.length_b   1.000
_cell.length_c   1.000
_cell.angle_alpha   90.00
_cell.angle_beta   90.00
_cell.angle_gamma   90.00
#
_symmetry.space_group_name_H-M   'P 1'
#
loop_
_entity.id
_entity.type
_entity.pdbx_description
1 polymer ?
#
loop_
_entity_poly.entity_id
_entity_poly.type
_entity_poly.pdbx_seq_one_letter_code
_entity_poly.pdbx_strand_id
1 'polypeptide(L)'
;MTIIKKLYSYLSSSKDSVKQIASTELPYFGEINYTQLDEHYSKEIEYDSFRLNIYLSFKVKSINREEIESIKKFLKCISVFDIQNRIEINHDLNNEGEAKEYADFYFDELEEEELSKIIDYHNLNESKEQQLINKLRLVSIGLYSNDNQYDGIFEYSIEIDGVMSNQILVVYTDINGNIDHISWES
;
A
#
# COMPACT_ATOMS: atom_id res chain seq x y z
N MET A 1 -58.10 33.62 -2.29
CA MET A 1 -57.17 32.64 -2.88
C MET A 1 -55.90 32.67 -2.05
N THR A 2 -55.74 31.63 -1.24
CA THR A 2 -55.27 31.70 0.15
C THR A 2 -53.74 31.63 0.30
N ILE A 3 -53.22 32.30 1.34
CA ILE A 3 -51.83 32.24 1.87
C ILE A 3 -51.23 30.81 1.87
N ILE A 4 -52.09 29.80 1.99
CA ILE A 4 -51.77 28.36 1.91
C ILE A 4 -51.08 27.97 0.59
N LYS A 5 -51.44 28.57 -0.57
CA LYS A 5 -50.76 28.26 -1.85
C LYS A 5 -49.34 28.81 -1.91
N LYS A 6 -49.06 29.92 -1.20
CA LYS A 6 -47.72 30.54 -1.14
C LYS A 6 -46.77 29.78 -0.22
N LEU A 7 -47.30 29.16 0.84
CA LEU A 7 -46.53 28.25 1.72
C LEU A 7 -46.18 26.94 1.01
N TYR A 8 -47.08 26.39 0.19
CA TYR A 8 -46.79 25.20 -0.60
C TYR A 8 -45.70 25.43 -1.66
N SER A 9 -45.64 26.60 -2.30
CA SER A 9 -44.56 26.89 -3.26
C SER A 9 -43.21 27.09 -2.57
N TYR A 10 -43.19 27.57 -1.33
CA TYR A 10 -41.96 27.77 -0.55
C TYR A 10 -41.42 26.46 0.03
N LEU A 11 -42.30 25.54 0.43
CA LEU A 11 -41.93 24.18 0.86
C LEU A 11 -41.56 23.26 -0.32
N SER A 12 -42.04 23.54 -1.54
CA SER A 12 -41.59 22.83 -2.75
C SER A 12 -40.27 23.35 -3.30
N SER A 13 -39.87 24.59 -2.95
CA SER A 13 -38.59 25.18 -3.37
C SER A 13 -37.45 24.98 -2.37
N SER A 14 -37.72 24.43 -1.17
CA SER A 14 -36.66 24.07 -0.20
C SER A 14 -36.24 22.60 -0.28
N LYS A 15 -36.61 21.89 -1.36
CA LYS A 15 -35.89 20.69 -1.79
C LYS A 15 -34.65 21.10 -2.60
N ASP A 16 -33.83 21.96 -2.01
CA ASP A 16 -32.40 21.77 -2.19
C ASP A 16 -32.13 20.40 -1.60
N SER A 17 -32.05 19.40 -2.47
CA SER A 17 -31.55 18.08 -2.14
C SER A 17 -30.30 18.30 -1.30
N VAL A 18 -30.38 18.03 0.00
CA VAL A 18 -29.19 17.77 0.80
C VAL A 18 -28.58 16.56 0.11
N LYS A 19 -27.66 16.82 -0.82
CA LYS A 19 -26.86 15.81 -1.46
C LYS A 19 -26.15 15.19 -0.27
N GLN A 20 -26.61 14.02 0.15
CA GLN A 20 -26.01 13.32 1.27
C GLN A 20 -24.53 13.23 0.93
N ILE A 21 -23.69 13.92 1.71
CA ILE A 21 -22.27 13.96 1.46
C ILE A 21 -21.81 12.52 1.70
N ALA A 22 -21.50 11.85 0.60
CA ALA A 22 -21.02 10.50 0.57
C ALA A 22 -19.53 10.54 0.94
N SER A 23 -19.26 10.72 2.24
CA SER A 23 -17.92 10.72 2.80
C SER A 23 -17.71 9.55 3.77
N THR A 24 -16.45 9.14 3.91
CA THR A 24 -16.02 8.18 4.93
C THR A 24 -14.63 8.56 5.41
N GLU A 25 -14.36 8.29 6.68
CA GLU A 25 -13.01 8.43 7.23
C GLU A 25 -12.16 7.22 6.83
N LEU A 26 -11.07 7.47 6.10
CA LEU A 26 -10.06 6.48 5.76
C LEU A 26 -8.86 6.60 6.70
N PRO A 27 -8.27 5.47 7.15
CA PRO A 27 -7.01 5.50 7.88
C PRO A 27 -5.95 6.31 7.12
N TYR A 28 -5.17 7.11 7.83
CA TYR A 28 -4.08 7.98 7.32
C TYR A 28 -4.53 9.19 6.47
N PHE A 29 -5.64 9.08 5.74
CA PHE A 29 -6.13 10.12 4.81
C PHE A 29 -7.24 11.01 5.38
N GLY A 30 -7.88 10.59 6.48
CA GLY A 30 -8.98 11.34 7.09
C GLY A 30 -10.28 11.23 6.29
N GLU A 31 -11.12 12.25 6.35
CA GLU A 31 -12.42 12.25 5.65
C GLU A 31 -12.25 12.42 4.14
N ILE A 32 -12.73 11.45 3.38
CA ILE A 32 -12.74 11.46 1.91
C ILE A 32 -14.19 11.44 1.40
N ASN A 33 -14.52 12.33 0.47
CA ASN A 33 -15.76 12.30 -0.28
C ASN A 33 -15.63 11.39 -1.50
N TYR A 34 -16.15 10.17 -1.41
CA TYR A 34 -16.01 9.14 -2.43
C TYR A 34 -16.92 9.36 -3.66
N THR A 35 -17.64 10.49 -3.73
CA THR A 35 -18.36 10.95 -4.93
C THR A 35 -17.70 12.14 -5.63
N GLN A 36 -16.59 12.64 -5.08
CA GLN A 36 -15.81 13.75 -5.59
C GLN A 36 -14.32 13.50 -5.34
N LEU A 37 -13.81 12.42 -5.92
CA LEU A 37 -12.44 11.95 -5.73
C LEU A 37 -11.44 12.76 -6.56
N ASP A 38 -10.29 13.03 -5.98
CA ASP A 38 -9.08 13.36 -6.70
C ASP A 38 -8.46 12.09 -7.29
N GLU A 39 -7.65 12.27 -8.33
CA GLU A 39 -7.03 11.12 -9.01
C GLU A 39 -5.95 10.46 -8.14
N HIS A 40 -5.25 11.26 -7.32
CA HIS A 40 -4.15 10.79 -6.50
C HIS A 40 -4.24 11.36 -5.09
N TYR A 41 -4.08 10.46 -4.11
CA TYR A 41 -3.85 10.81 -2.71
C TYR A 41 -2.55 10.15 -2.27
N SER A 42 -1.76 10.88 -1.49
CA SER A 42 -0.55 10.34 -0.89
C SER A 42 -0.42 10.74 0.57
N LYS A 43 0.18 9.86 1.36
CA LYS A 43 0.47 10.10 2.76
C LYS A 43 1.78 9.45 3.17
N GLU A 44 2.67 10.22 3.77
CA GLU A 44 3.83 9.69 4.50
C GLU A 44 3.42 9.47 5.97
N ILE A 45 3.72 8.29 6.51
CA ILE A 45 3.50 7.94 7.91
C ILE A 45 4.77 7.34 8.53
N GLU A 46 4.86 7.38 9.85
CA GLU A 46 5.85 6.59 10.59
C GLU A 46 5.32 5.16 10.76
N TYR A 47 6.11 4.18 10.31
CA TYR A 47 5.80 2.76 10.37
C TYR A 47 7.09 1.98 10.66
N ASP A 48 7.09 1.19 11.73
CA ASP A 48 8.28 0.46 12.22
C ASP A 48 9.54 1.34 12.41
N SER A 49 9.37 2.57 12.91
CA SER A 49 10.44 3.57 13.06
C SER A 49 11.05 4.11 11.75
N PHE A 50 10.43 3.81 10.60
CA PHE A 50 10.79 4.33 9.28
C PHE A 50 9.63 5.08 8.63
N ARG A 51 9.92 5.76 7.52
CA ARG A 51 8.89 6.43 6.73
C ARG A 51 8.30 5.46 5.72
N LEU A 52 6.98 5.36 5.73
CA LEU A 52 6.20 4.59 4.78
C LEU A 52 5.33 5.53 3.97
N ASN A 53 5.40 5.44 2.64
CA ASN A 53 4.52 6.17 1.74
C ASN A 53 3.31 5.31 1.37
N ILE A 54 2.11 5.86 1.50
CA ILE A 54 0.87 5.21 1.09
C ILE A 54 0.23 6.03 -0.02
N TYR A 55 -0.09 5.37 -1.13
CA TYR A 55 -0.71 5.97 -2.31
C TYR A 55 -2.10 5.36 -2.56
N LEU A 56 -3.07 6.22 -2.84
CA LEU A 56 -4.39 5.81 -3.36
C LEU A 56 -4.58 6.47 -4.72
N SER A 57 -4.85 5.66 -5.74
CA SER A 57 -5.08 6.14 -7.10
C SER A 57 -6.46 5.73 -7.60
N PHE A 58 -7.21 6.71 -8.10
CA PHE A 58 -8.59 6.53 -8.58
C PHE A 58 -8.69 6.89 -10.06
N LYS A 59 -8.99 5.91 -10.91
CA LYS A 59 -9.25 6.16 -12.36
C LYS A 59 -10.57 6.90 -12.62
N VAL A 60 -11.44 6.98 -11.62
CA VAL A 60 -12.78 7.58 -11.70
C VAL A 60 -12.99 8.62 -10.61
N LYS A 61 -13.91 9.57 -10.84
CA LYS A 61 -14.23 10.65 -9.88
C LYS A 61 -15.22 10.27 -8.79
N SER A 62 -15.81 9.08 -8.88
CA SER A 62 -16.77 8.56 -7.90
C SER A 62 -16.69 7.04 -7.90
N ILE A 63 -16.76 6.47 -6.69
CA ILE A 63 -16.91 5.04 -6.48
C ILE A 63 -18.14 4.78 -5.61
N ASN A 64 -18.52 3.51 -5.46
CA ASN A 64 -19.62 3.14 -4.59
C ASN A 64 -19.17 2.92 -3.13
N ARG A 65 -20.14 2.71 -2.23
CA ARG A 65 -19.87 2.54 -0.80
C ARG A 65 -19.11 1.25 -0.48
N GLU A 66 -19.33 0.18 -1.22
CA GLU A 66 -18.64 -1.10 -1.01
C GLU A 66 -17.16 -1.01 -1.38
N GLU A 67 -16.83 -0.31 -2.46
CA GLU A 67 -15.45 -0.07 -2.90
C GLU A 67 -14.67 0.73 -1.85
N ILE A 68 -15.22 1.87 -1.38
CA ILE A 68 -14.52 2.70 -0.39
C ILE A 68 -14.38 2.00 0.98
N GLU A 69 -15.35 1.16 1.37
CA GLU A 69 -15.24 0.37 2.60
C GLU A 69 -14.23 -0.77 2.45
N SER A 70 -14.04 -1.32 1.25
CA SER A 70 -12.97 -2.29 0.95
C SER A 70 -11.59 -1.64 1.07
N ILE A 71 -11.41 -0.45 0.50
CA ILE A 71 -10.18 0.36 0.68
C ILE A 71 -9.94 0.64 2.16
N LYS A 72 -10.97 1.06 2.90
CA LYS A 72 -10.88 1.32 4.33
C LYS A 72 -10.44 0.09 5.12
N LYS A 73 -10.98 -1.08 4.77
CA LYS A 73 -10.61 -2.36 5.39
C LYS A 73 -9.15 -2.70 5.09
N PHE A 74 -8.72 -2.57 3.83
CA PHE A 74 -7.33 -2.81 3.43
C PHE A 74 -6.37 -1.93 4.24
N LEU A 75 -6.62 -0.62 4.30
CA LEU A 75 -5.76 0.33 5.01
C LEU A 75 -5.64 0.02 6.52
N LYS A 76 -6.68 -0.56 7.13
CA LYS A 76 -6.64 -1.02 8.53
C LYS A 76 -5.83 -2.30 8.72
N CYS A 77 -5.64 -3.08 7.67
CA CYS A 77 -4.99 -4.38 7.71
C CYS A 77 -3.53 -4.34 7.21
N ILE A 78 -2.98 -3.18 6.86
CA ILE A 78 -1.60 -3.03 6.35
C ILE A 78 -0.59 -3.82 7.17
N SER A 79 -0.63 -3.72 8.51
CA SER A 79 0.33 -4.44 9.36
C SER A 79 0.17 -5.96 9.34
N VAL A 80 -1.05 -6.45 9.12
CA VAL A 80 -1.32 -7.89 8.97
C VAL A 80 -0.80 -8.35 7.62
N PHE A 81 -1.02 -7.57 6.56
CA PHE A 81 -0.56 -7.88 5.22
C PHE A 81 0.97 -7.84 5.12
N ASP A 82 1.64 -6.87 5.74
CA ASP A 82 3.11 -6.82 5.83
C ASP A 82 3.68 -8.11 6.46
N ILE A 83 3.07 -8.61 7.54
CA ILE A 83 3.48 -9.89 8.15
C ILE A 83 3.30 -11.06 7.17
N GLN A 84 2.16 -11.12 6.47
CA GLN A 84 1.87 -12.18 5.49
C GLN A 84 2.84 -12.12 4.30
N ASN A 85 3.08 -10.93 3.77
CA ASN A 85 4.00 -10.67 2.68
C ASN A 85 5.42 -11.10 3.04
N ARG A 86 5.88 -10.81 4.26
CA ARG A 86 7.19 -11.27 4.74
C ARG A 86 7.29 -12.79 4.82
N ILE A 87 6.21 -13.48 5.21
CA ILE A 87 6.19 -14.95 5.18
C ILE A 87 6.33 -15.46 3.74
N GLU A 88 5.62 -14.86 2.79
CA GLU A 88 5.69 -15.27 1.39
C GLU A 88 7.03 -14.93 0.74
N ILE A 89 7.61 -13.76 1.02
CA ILE A 89 8.98 -13.41 0.56
C ILE A 89 10.00 -14.45 1.04
N ASN A 90 9.88 -14.93 2.28
CA ASN A 90 10.75 -15.99 2.79
C ASN A 90 10.50 -17.33 2.09
N HIS A 91 9.24 -17.65 1.79
CA HIS A 91 8.91 -18.84 1.03
C HIS A 91 9.48 -18.78 -0.39
N ASP A 92 9.32 -17.64 -1.06
CA ASP A 92 9.85 -17.36 -2.40
C ASP A 92 11.38 -17.44 -2.44
N LEU A 93 12.08 -16.87 -1.44
CA LEU A 93 13.53 -17.00 -1.28
C LEU A 93 13.98 -18.48 -1.24
N ASN A 94 13.29 -19.30 -0.43
CA ASN A 94 13.63 -20.71 -0.25
C ASN A 94 13.32 -21.58 -1.48
N ASN A 95 12.49 -21.09 -2.39
CA ASN A 95 12.14 -21.76 -3.63
C ASN A 95 12.90 -21.22 -4.84
N GLU A 96 13.96 -20.43 -4.61
CA GLU A 96 14.77 -19.82 -5.66
C GLU A 96 13.94 -18.89 -6.59
N GLY A 97 12.96 -18.17 -6.02
CA GLY A 97 12.12 -17.20 -6.72
C GLY A 97 12.73 -15.80 -6.83
N GLU A 98 11.89 -14.79 -7.09
CA GLU A 98 12.27 -13.39 -7.28
C GLU A 98 13.03 -12.81 -6.07
N ALA A 99 12.65 -13.19 -4.84
CA ALA A 99 13.36 -12.81 -3.63
C ALA A 99 14.78 -13.37 -3.56
N LYS A 100 15.05 -14.53 -4.19
CA LYS A 100 16.40 -15.07 -4.33
C LYS A 100 17.21 -14.26 -5.33
N GLU A 101 16.64 -13.97 -6.50
CA GLU A 101 17.30 -13.15 -7.53
C GLU A 101 17.61 -11.74 -6.99
N TYR A 102 16.66 -11.14 -6.28
CA TYR A 102 16.85 -9.88 -5.56
C TYR A 102 18.04 -9.93 -4.58
N ALA A 103 18.15 -11.00 -3.80
CA ALA A 103 19.24 -11.13 -2.84
C ALA A 103 20.59 -11.33 -3.55
N ASP A 104 20.62 -12.17 -4.58
CA ASP A 104 21.82 -12.49 -5.36
C ASP A 104 22.38 -11.27 -6.08
N PHE A 105 21.52 -10.40 -6.59
CA PHE A 105 21.93 -9.11 -7.16
C PHE A 105 22.86 -8.33 -6.21
N TYR A 106 22.52 -8.23 -4.92
CA TYR A 106 23.40 -7.52 -3.98
C TYR A 106 24.72 -8.24 -3.72
N PHE A 107 24.73 -9.57 -3.75
CA PHE A 107 25.97 -10.33 -3.60
C PHE A 107 26.88 -10.23 -4.83
N ASP A 108 26.31 -10.01 -6.01
CA ASP A 108 27.04 -9.83 -7.25
C ASP A 108 27.54 -8.38 -7.42
N GLU A 109 26.76 -7.39 -6.97
CA GLU A 109 27.06 -5.97 -7.19
C GLU A 109 27.82 -5.29 -6.05
N LEU A 110 27.67 -5.75 -4.80
CA LEU A 110 28.33 -5.14 -3.65
C LEU A 110 29.57 -5.91 -3.23
N GLU A 111 30.60 -5.18 -2.78
CA GLU A 111 31.78 -5.81 -2.20
C GLU A 111 31.46 -6.38 -0.80
N GLU A 112 32.23 -7.39 -0.37
CA GLU A 112 32.06 -8.02 0.95
C GLU A 112 32.14 -7.00 2.10
N GLU A 113 32.99 -5.97 1.97
CA GLU A 113 33.07 -4.88 2.95
C GLU A 113 31.76 -4.11 3.09
N GLU A 114 31.06 -3.84 1.98
CA GLU A 114 29.76 -3.15 1.98
C GLU A 114 28.67 -4.04 2.57
N LEU A 115 28.60 -5.30 2.14
CA LEU A 115 27.64 -6.28 2.64
C LEU A 115 27.81 -6.56 4.13
N SER A 116 29.04 -6.53 4.64
CA SER A 116 29.34 -6.73 6.06
C SER A 116 28.75 -5.66 6.99
N LYS A 117 28.35 -4.50 6.43
CA LYS A 117 27.61 -3.47 7.18
C LYS A 117 26.13 -3.80 7.37
N ILE A 118 25.60 -4.71 6.54
CA ILE A 118 24.17 -5.03 6.44
C ILE A 118 23.90 -6.38 7.12
N ILE A 119 24.74 -7.38 6.85
CA ILE A 119 24.61 -8.77 7.33
C ILE A 119 25.87 -9.24 8.07
N ASP A 120 25.74 -10.30 8.87
CA ASP A 120 26.84 -10.91 9.61
C ASP A 120 27.36 -12.17 8.89
N TYR A 121 28.50 -12.04 8.21
CA TYR A 121 29.18 -13.14 7.51
C TYR A 121 29.66 -14.26 8.45
N HIS A 122 29.78 -14.00 9.75
CA HIS A 122 30.21 -14.98 10.73
C HIS A 122 29.03 -15.73 11.38
N ASN A 123 27.79 -15.28 11.16
CA ASN A 123 26.62 -15.99 11.63
C ASN A 123 26.33 -17.20 10.72
N LEU A 124 26.60 -18.40 11.24
CA LEU A 124 26.39 -19.67 10.53
C LEU A 124 24.99 -20.28 10.78
N ASN A 125 24.14 -19.65 11.59
CA ASN A 125 22.82 -20.18 11.90
C ASN A 125 21.77 -19.82 10.83
N GLU A 126 22.08 -18.88 9.95
CA GLU A 126 21.19 -18.34 8.92
C GLU A 126 21.99 -18.06 7.65
N SER A 127 21.41 -18.34 6.48
CA SER A 127 22.08 -18.03 5.20
C SER A 127 22.24 -16.52 5.02
N LYS A 128 23.20 -16.11 4.18
CA LYS A 128 23.47 -14.68 3.96
C LYS A 128 22.30 -14.00 3.27
N GLU A 129 21.67 -14.69 2.32
CA GLU A 129 20.48 -14.27 1.61
C GLU A 129 19.32 -14.08 2.58
N GLN A 130 19.13 -15.01 3.52
CA GLN A 130 18.10 -14.89 4.54
C GLN A 130 18.38 -13.71 5.50
N GLN A 131 19.64 -13.51 5.90
CA GLN A 131 20.04 -12.34 6.68
C GLN A 131 19.75 -11.03 5.95
N LEU A 132 19.95 -10.99 4.62
CA LEU A 132 19.69 -9.83 3.78
C LEU A 132 18.19 -9.55 3.65
N ILE A 133 17.39 -10.57 3.35
CA ILE A 133 15.92 -10.47 3.25
C ILE A 133 15.30 -10.01 4.58
N ASN A 134 15.88 -10.41 5.71
CA ASN A 134 15.46 -9.93 7.03
C ASN A 134 15.68 -8.40 7.24
N LYS A 135 16.43 -7.73 6.35
CA LYS A 135 16.65 -6.27 6.38
C LYS A 135 15.63 -5.48 5.58
N LEU A 136 14.74 -6.14 4.84
CA LEU A 136 13.71 -5.48 4.05
C LEU A 136 12.83 -4.57 4.91
N ARG A 137 12.71 -3.32 4.48
CA ARG A 137 11.81 -2.30 4.99
C ARG A 137 10.67 -2.12 4.00
N LEU A 138 9.44 -2.05 4.50
CA LEU A 138 8.29 -1.66 3.70
C LEU A 138 8.38 -0.15 3.45
N VAL A 139 8.69 0.25 2.21
CA VAL A 139 8.96 1.65 1.84
C VAL A 139 7.73 2.33 1.25
N SER A 140 6.86 1.55 0.60
CA SER A 140 5.71 2.08 -0.10
C SER A 140 4.56 1.06 -0.19
N ILE A 141 3.33 1.57 -0.16
CA ILE A 141 2.12 0.83 -0.44
C ILE A 141 1.28 1.62 -1.43
N GLY A 142 0.90 1.01 -2.55
CA GLY A 142 -0.05 1.58 -3.49
C GLY A 142 -1.36 0.78 -3.53
N LEU A 143 -2.50 1.46 -3.55
CA LEU A 143 -3.77 0.87 -3.99
C LEU A 143 -4.18 1.50 -5.30
N TYR A 144 -4.32 0.65 -6.32
CA TYR A 144 -4.65 1.08 -7.67
C TYR A 144 -5.94 0.41 -8.13
N SER A 145 -6.85 1.20 -8.71
CA SER A 145 -8.03 0.64 -9.35
C SER A 145 -7.65 0.00 -10.70
N ASN A 146 -7.90 -1.29 -10.88
CA ASN A 146 -7.81 -2.03 -12.13
C ASN A 146 -9.18 -2.63 -12.48
N ASP A 147 -9.80 -2.19 -13.57
CA ASP A 147 -11.10 -2.68 -14.06
C ASP A 147 -12.21 -2.87 -13.00
N ASN A 148 -12.33 -1.92 -12.07
CA ASN A 148 -13.26 -1.89 -10.93
C ASN A 148 -12.91 -2.83 -9.75
N GLN A 149 -11.68 -3.35 -9.72
CA GLN A 149 -11.09 -3.98 -8.54
C GLN A 149 -9.90 -3.14 -8.07
N TYR A 150 -9.53 -3.26 -6.80
CA TYR A 150 -8.34 -2.59 -6.28
C TYR A 150 -7.29 -3.64 -5.99
N ASP A 151 -6.09 -3.38 -6.47
CA ASP A 151 -4.91 -4.20 -6.20
C ASP A 151 -4.01 -3.43 -5.25
N GLY A 152 -3.48 -4.14 -4.25
CA GLY A 152 -2.49 -3.64 -3.30
C GLY A 152 -1.08 -4.00 -3.76
N ILE A 153 -0.21 -3.01 -3.83
CA ILE A 153 1.21 -3.18 -4.18
C ILE A 153 2.03 -2.80 -2.96
N PHE A 154 2.85 -3.71 -2.46
CA PHE A 154 3.76 -3.48 -1.33
C PHE A 154 5.20 -3.50 -1.83
N GLU A 155 5.90 -2.39 -1.66
CA GLU A 155 7.27 -2.22 -2.11
C GLU A 155 8.22 -2.30 -0.92
N TYR A 156 9.19 -3.20 -1.01
CA TYR A 156 10.22 -3.41 0.00
C TYR A 156 11.61 -3.09 -0.57
N SER A 157 12.45 -2.53 0.28
CA SER A 157 13.86 -2.28 -0.06
C SER A 157 14.73 -2.40 1.19
N ILE A 158 16.04 -2.48 1.00
CA ILE A 158 17.03 -2.44 2.09
C ILE A 158 17.68 -1.06 2.15
N GLU A 159 18.13 -0.69 3.34
CA GLU A 159 18.93 0.51 3.55
C GLU A 159 20.42 0.19 3.43
N ILE A 160 21.14 0.97 2.64
CA ILE A 160 22.58 0.90 2.46
C ILE A 160 23.16 2.27 2.78
N ASP A 161 24.06 2.33 3.77
CA ASP A 161 24.70 3.58 4.23
C ASP A 161 23.71 4.74 4.49
N GLY A 162 22.52 4.42 5.03
CA GLY A 162 21.48 5.39 5.40
C GLY A 162 20.54 5.81 4.26
N VAL A 163 20.61 5.15 3.09
CA VAL A 163 19.75 5.42 1.94
C VAL A 163 19.05 4.14 1.49
N MET A 164 17.75 4.22 1.20
CA MET A 164 17.01 3.09 0.63
C MET A 164 17.51 2.79 -0.78
N SER A 165 17.81 1.52 -1.05
CA SER A 165 18.20 1.05 -2.38
C SER A 165 17.08 1.28 -3.40
N ASN A 166 17.48 1.48 -4.66
CA ASN A 166 16.56 1.56 -5.80
C ASN A 166 16.11 0.17 -6.30
N GLN A 167 16.67 -0.91 -5.77
CA GLN A 167 16.16 -2.25 -6.03
C GLN A 167 14.97 -2.52 -5.14
N ILE A 168 13.82 -2.79 -5.75
CA ILE A 168 12.55 -2.92 -5.06
C ILE A 168 12.04 -4.34 -5.23
N LEU A 169 11.81 -5.02 -4.12
CA LEU A 169 11.05 -6.26 -4.09
C LEU A 169 9.57 -5.91 -3.91
N VAL A 170 8.73 -6.33 -4.85
CA VAL A 170 7.33 -5.94 -4.92
C VAL A 170 6.44 -7.15 -4.65
N VAL A 171 5.49 -7.00 -3.73
CA VAL A 171 4.43 -8.00 -3.51
C VAL A 171 3.10 -7.44 -4.00
N TYR A 172 2.50 -8.12 -4.97
CA TYR A 172 1.20 -7.79 -5.53
C TYR A 172 0.11 -8.59 -4.82
N THR A 173 -0.97 -7.90 -4.45
CA THR A 173 -2.08 -8.47 -3.69
C THR A 173 -3.42 -7.97 -4.24
N ASP A 174 -4.49 -8.74 -4.00
CA ASP A 174 -5.84 -8.23 -4.17
C ASP A 174 -6.25 -7.28 -3.00
N ILE A 175 -7.45 -6.68 -3.08
CA ILE A 175 -7.97 -5.80 -2.01
C ILE A 175 -8.18 -6.48 -0.65
N ASN A 176 -8.13 -7.82 -0.59
CA ASN A 176 -8.22 -8.58 0.65
C ASN A 176 -6.85 -8.97 1.21
N GLY A 177 -5.76 -8.62 0.52
CA GLY A 177 -4.39 -8.98 0.87
C GLY A 177 -4.01 -10.41 0.47
N ASN A 178 -4.79 -11.06 -0.41
CA ASN A 178 -4.36 -12.33 -0.98
C ASN A 178 -3.25 -12.05 -1.99
N ILE A 179 -2.10 -12.70 -1.83
CA ILE A 179 -0.93 -12.51 -2.68
C ILE A 179 -1.19 -13.13 -4.06
N ASP A 180 -0.90 -12.36 -5.10
CA ASP A 180 -0.94 -12.81 -6.49
C ASP A 180 0.45 -13.29 -6.93
N HIS A 181 1.47 -12.41 -6.84
CA HIS A 181 2.86 -12.75 -7.12
C HIS A 181 3.84 -11.78 -6.46
N ILE A 182 5.12 -12.16 -6.48
CA ILE A 182 6.27 -11.33 -6.12
C ILE A 182 7.01 -10.98 -7.42
N SER A 183 7.59 -9.80 -7.51
CA SER A 183 8.45 -9.35 -8.61
C SER A 183 9.63 -8.58 -8.04
N TRP A 184 10.77 -8.60 -8.71
CA TRP A 184 11.86 -7.67 -8.48
C TRP A 184 11.90 -6.59 -9.59
N GLU A 185 11.92 -5.32 -9.17
CA GLU A 185 12.04 -4.16 -10.06
C GLU A 185 13.36 -3.42 -9.80
N SER A 186 14.04 -3.00 -10.88
CA SER A 186 15.39 -2.38 -10.87
C SER A 186 15.49 -1.09 -11.67
#